data_AF-A0A954H8B0-F1
#
_entry.id   AF-A0A954H8B0-F1
#
_cell.length_a   1.000
_cell.length_b   1.000
_cell.length_c   1.000
_cell.angle_alpha   90.00
_cell.angle_beta   90.00
_cell.angle_gamma   90.00
#
_symmetry.space_group_name_H-M   'P 1'
#
loop_
_entity.id
_entity.type
_entity.pdbx_description
1 polymer ?
#
loop_
_entity_poly.entity_id
_entity_poly.type
_entity_poly.pdbx_seq_one_letter_code
_entity_poly.pdbx_strand_id
1 'polypeptide(L)'
;MFWNSLIYSCIALGLYSLFLAISFYAPARSGALGFALIFTIIGTGMGLFAPVLAVLGLSYLVLTVVFLARNTPPAKALAITVIAFPIIWLAFAGLIFYDLQIDEAYKEKFPLVSLKDRLNYEDGLTETRLAEDFSTVSDDEYSGLEADRFQAYSQTYHNTNWTRKRALSRIHADATTRFINSQGFGISRMRVFGPKWIDEITEPEPIPLPDRYELRKPSTPPTEKLVPLAQSSGTTELLPMPEEESLWATHLFSAGDFVSAGSNGFVEDRQHVSGFLSHGFREIPTLGRKETDSREDWKIVQLQLVSLLKHGEPVVYNSPELPRMEALKETGTRPLTELEQSALAKLCAGEDLVFEIEPTTIRMLGSLRALRSCLKCHRGEEGQLLGAFTYEFLLPLE
;
A
#
# COMPACT_ATOMS: atom_id res chain seq x y z
N MET A 1 -10.99 -21.62 -19.73
CA MET A 1 -10.75 -20.69 -20.87
C MET A 1 -9.69 -21.18 -21.85
N PHE A 2 -8.56 -21.76 -21.39
CA PHE A 2 -7.56 -22.39 -22.28
C PHE A 2 -8.21 -23.29 -23.36
N TRP A 3 -9.12 -24.18 -22.96
CA TRP A 3 -9.87 -25.06 -23.87
C TRP A 3 -10.69 -24.31 -24.92
N ASN A 4 -11.39 -23.23 -24.54
CA ASN A 4 -12.18 -22.46 -25.49
C ASN A 4 -11.28 -21.73 -26.50
N SER A 5 -10.19 -21.12 -26.03
CA SER A 5 -9.21 -20.50 -26.92
C SER A 5 -8.58 -21.53 -27.85
N LEU A 6 -8.26 -22.73 -27.36
CA LEU A 6 -7.76 -23.82 -28.19
C LEU A 6 -8.78 -24.27 -29.24
N ILE A 7 -10.05 -24.46 -28.87
CA ILE A 7 -11.13 -24.81 -29.79
C ILE A 7 -11.27 -23.74 -30.88
N TYR A 8 -11.35 -22.45 -30.50
CA TYR A 8 -11.45 -21.36 -31.47
C TYR A 8 -10.23 -21.28 -32.37
N SER A 9 -9.03 -21.46 -31.84
CA SER A 9 -7.78 -21.51 -32.60
C SER A 9 -7.76 -22.69 -33.58
N CYS A 10 -8.27 -23.87 -33.21
CA CYS A 10 -8.38 -25.03 -34.09
C CYS A 10 -9.39 -24.79 -35.22
N ILE A 11 -10.57 -24.23 -34.91
CA ILE A 11 -11.59 -23.84 -35.91
C ILE A 11 -10.99 -22.83 -36.89
N ALA A 12 -10.30 -21.82 -36.35
CA ALA A 12 -9.62 -20.78 -37.11
C ALA A 12 -8.53 -21.34 -38.04
N LEU A 13 -7.68 -22.25 -37.55
CA LEU A 13 -6.67 -22.93 -38.37
C LEU A 13 -7.35 -23.74 -39.49
N GLY A 14 -8.44 -24.46 -39.20
CA GLY A 14 -9.18 -25.23 -40.18
C GLY A 14 -9.76 -24.35 -41.29
N LEU A 15 -10.40 -23.24 -40.93
CA LEU A 15 -10.92 -22.26 -41.89
C LEU A 15 -9.79 -21.65 -42.72
N TYR A 16 -8.73 -21.16 -42.07
CA TYR A 16 -7.58 -20.58 -42.77
C TYR A 16 -6.94 -21.57 -43.75
N SER A 17 -6.78 -22.84 -43.35
CA SER A 17 -6.25 -23.91 -44.20
C SER A 17 -7.13 -24.19 -45.42
N LEU A 18 -8.46 -24.23 -45.22
CA LEU A 18 -9.42 -24.41 -46.31
C LEU A 18 -9.35 -23.27 -47.32
N PHE A 19 -9.33 -22.02 -46.86
CA PHE A 19 -9.24 -20.84 -47.73
C PHE A 19 -7.90 -20.74 -48.45
N LEU A 20 -6.80 -21.11 -47.78
CA LEU A 20 -5.49 -21.22 -48.39
C LEU A 20 -5.54 -22.22 -49.55
N ALA A 21 -6.11 -23.40 -49.34
CA ALA A 21 -6.27 -24.42 -50.38
C ALA A 21 -7.11 -23.90 -51.56
N ILE A 22 -8.30 -23.32 -51.32
CA ILE A 22 -9.17 -22.77 -52.37
C ILE A 22 -8.42 -21.71 -53.20
N SER A 23 -7.66 -20.84 -52.55
CA SER A 23 -6.95 -19.74 -53.21
C SER A 23 -5.79 -20.20 -54.10
N PHE A 24 -5.25 -21.40 -53.87
CA PHE A 24 -4.24 -22.00 -54.74
C PHE A 24 -4.85 -22.69 -55.97
N TYR A 25 -6.13 -23.09 -55.93
CA TYR A 25 -6.84 -23.69 -57.06
C TYR A 25 -7.59 -22.68 -57.93
N ALA A 26 -7.93 -21.50 -57.40
CA ALA A 26 -8.55 -20.43 -58.16
C ALA A 26 -7.50 -19.51 -58.82
N PRO A 27 -7.73 -18.99 -60.05
CA PRO A 27 -6.81 -18.06 -60.70
C PRO A 27 -6.65 -16.70 -59.98
N ALA A 28 -7.43 -16.43 -58.94
CA ALA A 28 -7.45 -15.16 -58.21
C ALA A 28 -6.60 -15.23 -56.92
N ARG A 29 -5.28 -15.04 -57.05
CA ARG A 29 -4.33 -14.93 -55.91
C ARG A 29 -4.69 -13.82 -54.90
N SER A 30 -5.48 -12.84 -55.31
CA SER A 30 -5.98 -11.75 -54.46
C SER A 30 -6.93 -12.23 -53.35
N GLY A 31 -7.61 -13.36 -53.52
CA GLY A 31 -8.55 -13.92 -52.53
C GLY A 31 -7.87 -14.36 -51.23
N ALA A 32 -6.70 -15.01 -51.32
CA ALA A 32 -5.93 -15.45 -50.14
C ALA A 32 -5.54 -14.28 -49.24
N LEU A 33 -5.06 -13.19 -49.84
CA LEU A 33 -4.58 -12.03 -49.10
C LEU A 33 -5.75 -11.30 -48.41
N GLY A 34 -6.88 -11.13 -49.12
CA GLY A 34 -8.08 -10.53 -48.54
C GLY A 34 -8.62 -11.32 -47.35
N PHE A 35 -8.65 -12.65 -47.45
CA PHE A 35 -9.08 -13.50 -46.34
C PHE A 35 -8.09 -13.47 -45.17
N ALA A 36 -6.78 -13.58 -45.42
CA ALA A 36 -5.76 -13.46 -44.37
C ALA A 36 -5.85 -12.12 -43.64
N LEU A 37 -6.14 -11.02 -44.35
CA LEU A 37 -6.35 -9.71 -43.77
C LEU A 37 -7.60 -9.67 -42.87
N ILE A 38 -8.74 -10.16 -43.36
CA ILE A 38 -9.98 -10.24 -42.55
C ILE A 38 -9.75 -11.10 -41.30
N PHE A 39 -9.10 -12.25 -41.47
CA PHE A 39 -8.77 -13.15 -40.36
C PHE A 39 -7.86 -12.47 -39.33
N THR A 40 -6.89 -11.67 -39.79
CA THR A 40 -6.03 -10.89 -38.90
C THR A 40 -6.80 -9.79 -38.19
N ILE A 41 -7.71 -9.10 -38.87
CA ILE A 41 -8.55 -8.07 -38.25
C ILE A 41 -9.43 -8.69 -37.16
N ILE A 42 -10.11 -9.81 -37.46
CA ILE A 42 -10.94 -10.52 -36.48
C ILE A 42 -10.07 -11.06 -35.34
N GLY A 43 -8.96 -11.72 -35.65
CA GLY A 43 -8.04 -12.29 -34.65
C GLY A 43 -7.41 -11.22 -33.76
N THR A 44 -7.07 -10.05 -34.30
CA THR A 44 -6.53 -8.91 -33.54
C THR A 44 -7.62 -8.22 -32.71
N GLY A 45 -8.83 -8.06 -33.26
CA GLY A 45 -9.99 -7.55 -32.53
C GLY A 45 -10.38 -8.45 -31.37
N MET A 46 -10.39 -9.77 -31.58
CA MET A 46 -10.53 -10.77 -30.51
C MET A 46 -9.29 -10.85 -29.62
N GLY A 47 -8.14 -10.41 -30.11
CA GLY A 47 -6.85 -10.33 -29.43
C GLY A 47 -6.87 -9.55 -28.13
N LEU A 48 -7.75 -8.56 -28.02
CA LEU A 48 -8.03 -7.84 -26.78
C LEU A 48 -8.48 -8.78 -25.65
N PHE A 49 -9.10 -9.92 -26.00
CA PHE A 49 -9.61 -10.92 -25.08
C PHE A 49 -8.75 -12.20 -25.08
N ALA A 50 -8.05 -12.49 -26.18
CA ALA A 50 -7.17 -13.65 -26.32
C ALA A 50 -5.90 -13.34 -27.15
N PRO A 51 -4.80 -12.86 -26.53
CA PRO A 51 -3.54 -12.54 -27.19
C PRO A 51 -2.98 -13.65 -28.09
N VAL A 52 -3.19 -14.93 -27.73
CA VAL A 52 -2.77 -16.06 -28.57
C VAL A 52 -3.44 -16.03 -29.95
N LEU A 53 -4.70 -15.60 -30.06
CA LEU A 53 -5.40 -15.45 -31.34
C LEU A 53 -4.85 -14.28 -32.17
N ALA A 54 -4.43 -13.19 -31.54
CA ALA A 54 -3.77 -12.09 -32.23
C ALA A 54 -2.42 -12.51 -32.80
N VAL A 55 -1.60 -13.21 -32.00
CA VAL A 55 -0.30 -13.73 -32.45
C VAL A 55 -0.48 -14.73 -33.58
N LEU A 56 -1.47 -15.63 -33.49
CA LEU A 56 -1.82 -16.56 -34.57
C LEU A 56 -2.25 -15.83 -35.84
N GLY A 57 -3.15 -14.84 -35.72
CA GLY A 57 -3.62 -14.01 -36.83
C GLY A 57 -2.47 -13.30 -37.56
N LEU A 58 -1.63 -12.59 -36.81
CA LEU A 58 -0.44 -11.90 -37.35
C LEU A 58 0.54 -12.88 -37.99
N SER A 59 0.80 -14.02 -37.35
CA SER A 59 1.70 -15.05 -37.88
C SER A 59 1.18 -15.61 -39.21
N TYR A 60 -0.13 -15.85 -39.33
CA TYR A 60 -0.75 -16.34 -40.56
C TYR A 60 -0.76 -15.30 -41.68
N LEU A 61 -0.93 -14.02 -41.35
CA LEU A 61 -0.77 -12.94 -42.33
C LEU A 61 0.65 -12.94 -42.92
N VAL A 62 1.66 -12.97 -42.05
CA VAL A 62 3.07 -12.97 -42.46
C VAL A 62 3.38 -14.20 -43.31
N LEU A 63 2.95 -15.39 -42.87
CA LEU A 63 3.12 -16.63 -43.64
C LEU A 63 2.44 -16.56 -45.00
N THR A 64 1.21 -16.02 -45.08
CA THR A 64 0.49 -15.83 -46.36
C THR A 64 1.29 -14.96 -47.32
N VAL A 65 1.78 -13.80 -46.86
CA VAL A 65 2.58 -12.88 -47.68
C VAL A 65 3.86 -13.58 -48.17
N VAL A 66 4.55 -14.32 -47.30
CA VAL A 66 5.76 -15.07 -47.69
C VAL A 66 5.47 -16.17 -48.70
N PHE A 67 4.38 -16.94 -48.52
CA PHE A 67 4.00 -18.00 -49.46
C PHE A 67 3.65 -17.45 -50.84
N LEU A 68 2.93 -16.32 -50.89
CA LEU A 68 2.59 -15.63 -52.12
C LEU A 68 3.85 -15.10 -52.82
N ALA A 69 4.74 -14.42 -52.08
CA ALA A 69 5.97 -13.87 -52.62
C ALA A 69 6.93 -14.95 -53.16
N ARG A 70 6.96 -16.12 -52.52
CA ARG A 70 7.84 -17.25 -52.92
C ARG A 70 7.18 -18.27 -53.84
N ASN A 71 5.93 -18.06 -54.27
CA ASN A 71 5.14 -19.04 -55.02
C ASN A 71 5.19 -20.45 -54.38
N THR A 72 5.04 -20.52 -53.06
CA THR A 72 5.17 -21.78 -52.32
C THR A 72 4.05 -22.75 -52.72
N PRO A 73 4.35 -24.03 -53.02
CA PRO A 73 3.31 -25.02 -53.33
C PRO A 73 2.29 -25.18 -52.19
N PRO A 74 0.99 -25.38 -52.49
CA PRO A 74 -0.09 -25.43 -51.49
C PRO A 74 0.15 -26.46 -50.40
N ALA A 75 0.59 -27.67 -50.76
CA ALA A 75 0.86 -28.74 -49.81
C ALA A 75 1.96 -28.36 -48.80
N LYS A 76 3.00 -27.65 -49.26
CA LYS A 76 4.08 -27.16 -48.39
C LYS A 76 3.58 -26.03 -47.49
N ALA A 77 2.81 -25.09 -48.03
CA ALA A 77 2.23 -23.98 -47.27
C ALA A 77 1.30 -24.50 -46.16
N LEU A 78 0.44 -25.46 -46.48
CA LEU A 78 -0.44 -26.12 -45.50
C LEU A 78 0.36 -26.81 -44.41
N ALA A 79 1.34 -27.65 -44.79
CA ALA A 79 2.20 -28.35 -43.82
C ALA A 79 2.90 -27.37 -42.86
N ILE A 80 3.45 -26.27 -43.38
CA ILE A 80 4.10 -25.23 -42.55
C ILE A 80 3.09 -24.61 -41.58
N THR A 81 1.88 -24.29 -42.02
CA THR A 81 0.87 -23.66 -41.16
C THR A 81 0.36 -24.58 -40.05
N VAL A 82 0.18 -25.87 -40.37
CA VAL A 82 -0.18 -26.91 -39.41
C VAL A 82 0.94 -27.12 -38.38
N ILE A 83 2.21 -27.04 -38.79
CA ILE A 83 3.37 -27.14 -37.88
C ILE A 83 3.54 -25.86 -37.04
N ALA A 84 3.31 -24.68 -37.61
CA ALA A 84 3.44 -23.40 -36.90
C ALA A 84 2.42 -23.27 -35.75
N PHE A 85 1.23 -23.84 -35.90
CA PHE A 85 0.18 -23.80 -34.89
C PHE A 85 0.60 -24.37 -33.52
N PRO A 86 1.02 -25.64 -33.38
CA PRO A 86 1.45 -26.18 -32.10
C PRO A 86 2.69 -25.46 -31.57
N ILE A 87 3.59 -24.97 -32.42
CA ILE A 87 4.75 -24.18 -31.99
C ILE A 87 4.31 -22.89 -31.29
N ILE A 88 3.37 -22.15 -31.87
CA ILE A 88 2.84 -20.91 -31.27
C ILE A 88 2.13 -21.23 -29.95
N TRP A 89 1.36 -22.32 -29.89
CA TRP A 89 0.70 -22.76 -28.66
C TRP A 89 1.69 -23.22 -27.57
N LEU A 90 2.75 -23.94 -27.94
CA LEU A 90 3.81 -24.35 -27.01
C LEU A 90 4.56 -23.13 -26.47
N ALA A 91 4.87 -22.14 -27.32
CA ALA A 91 5.47 -20.88 -26.88
C ALA A 91 4.55 -20.15 -25.89
N PHE A 92 3.24 -20.07 -26.19
CA PHE A 92 2.28 -19.44 -25.30
C PHE A 92 2.09 -20.21 -23.98
N ALA A 93 2.05 -21.54 -24.02
CA ALA A 93 2.02 -22.39 -22.83
C ALA A 93 3.29 -22.21 -21.99
N GLY A 94 4.46 -22.08 -22.64
CA GLY A 94 5.73 -21.78 -21.99
C GLY A 94 5.71 -20.44 -21.26
N LEU A 95 5.12 -19.39 -21.85
CA LEU A 95 4.92 -18.09 -21.19
C LEU A 95 4.01 -18.21 -19.96
N ILE A 96 2.88 -18.92 -20.07
CA ILE A 96 1.99 -19.17 -18.92
C ILE A 96 2.73 -19.94 -17.82
N PHE A 97 3.49 -20.97 -18.18
CA PHE A 97 4.24 -21.77 -17.21
C PHE A 97 5.32 -20.94 -16.52
N TYR A 98 6.02 -20.08 -17.28
CA TYR A 98 6.97 -19.13 -16.73
C TYR A 98 6.31 -18.15 -15.75
N ASP A 99 5.14 -17.60 -16.09
CA ASP A 99 4.37 -16.74 -15.17
C ASP A 99 3.94 -17.48 -13.90
N LEU A 100 3.54 -18.75 -14.01
CA LEU A 100 3.22 -19.58 -12.84
C LEU A 100 4.44 -19.83 -11.96
N GLN A 101 5.62 -20.06 -12.55
CA GLN A 101 6.87 -20.20 -11.79
C GLN A 101 7.24 -18.89 -11.09
N ILE A 102 7.03 -17.73 -11.74
CA ILE A 102 7.19 -16.43 -11.10
C ILE A 102 6.22 -16.33 -9.92
N ASP A 103 4.93 -16.58 -10.11
CA ASP A 103 3.93 -16.50 -9.04
C ASP A 103 4.34 -17.38 -7.84
N GLU A 104 4.80 -18.61 -8.06
CA GLU A 104 5.30 -19.49 -6.99
C GLU A 104 6.55 -18.95 -6.30
N ALA A 105 7.54 -18.45 -7.04
CA ALA A 105 8.73 -17.82 -6.47
C ALA A 105 8.37 -16.58 -5.62
N TYR A 106 7.34 -15.83 -6.03
CA TYR A 106 6.85 -14.68 -5.28
C TYR A 106 6.04 -15.06 -4.04
N LYS A 107 5.26 -16.15 -4.08
CA LYS A 107 4.63 -16.71 -2.88
C LYS A 107 5.66 -17.16 -1.85
N GLU A 108 6.76 -17.76 -2.31
CA GLU A 108 7.86 -18.16 -1.43
C GLU A 108 8.58 -16.93 -0.84
N LYS A 109 8.80 -15.89 -1.66
CA LYS A 109 9.41 -14.63 -1.20
C LYS A 109 8.51 -13.83 -0.23
N PHE A 110 7.21 -13.86 -0.46
CA PHE A 110 6.21 -13.15 0.35
C PHE A 110 5.19 -14.14 0.89
N PRO A 111 5.55 -15.01 1.84
CA PRO A 111 4.61 -15.98 2.37
C PRO A 111 3.49 -15.29 3.16
N LEU A 112 2.37 -15.99 3.34
CA LEU A 112 1.38 -15.61 4.33
C LEU A 112 1.96 -15.88 5.72
N VAL A 113 2.11 -14.82 6.50
CA VAL A 113 2.65 -14.84 7.86
C VAL A 113 1.50 -14.61 8.83
N SER A 114 1.50 -15.38 9.92
CA SER A 114 0.50 -15.20 10.97
C SER A 114 0.80 -13.94 11.81
N LEU A 115 -0.23 -13.13 12.07
CA LEU A 115 -0.21 -12.00 12.99
C LEU A 115 -0.60 -12.39 14.42
N LYS A 116 -0.91 -13.65 14.70
CA LYS A 116 -1.45 -14.09 16.01
C LYS A 116 -0.58 -13.64 17.18
N ASP A 117 0.73 -13.84 17.10
CA ASP A 117 1.66 -13.44 18.17
C ASP A 117 1.79 -11.92 18.31
N ARG A 118 1.56 -11.18 17.21
CA ARG A 118 1.62 -9.71 17.19
C ARG A 118 0.35 -9.07 17.75
N LEU A 119 -0.79 -9.75 17.64
CA LEU A 119 -2.11 -9.29 18.06
C LEU A 119 -2.62 -9.99 19.32
N ASN A 120 -1.76 -10.76 20.01
CA ASN A 120 -2.15 -11.52 21.20
C ASN A 120 -2.69 -10.64 22.35
N TYR A 121 -2.31 -9.36 22.40
CA TYR A 121 -2.83 -8.39 23.37
C TYR A 121 -4.33 -8.12 23.17
N GLU A 122 -4.87 -8.31 21.96
CA GLU A 122 -6.29 -8.09 21.68
C GLU A 122 -7.20 -9.19 22.23
N ASP A 123 -6.65 -10.36 22.57
CA ASP A 123 -7.44 -11.48 23.12
C ASP A 123 -7.80 -11.28 24.60
N GLY A 124 -7.06 -10.41 25.31
CA GLY A 124 -7.34 -10.05 26.70
C GLY A 124 -8.19 -8.79 26.86
N LEU A 125 -8.44 -8.04 25.78
CA LEU A 125 -9.34 -6.90 25.80
C LEU A 125 -10.78 -7.41 25.83
N THR A 126 -11.36 -7.50 27.04
CA THR A 126 -12.79 -7.77 27.20
C THR A 126 -13.57 -6.69 26.43
N GLU A 127 -14.54 -7.07 25.59
CA GLU A 127 -15.40 -6.13 24.84
C GLU A 127 -15.95 -5.01 25.74
N THR A 128 -16.20 -5.34 27.01
CA THR A 128 -16.65 -4.42 28.06
C THR A 128 -15.71 -3.22 28.26
N ARG A 129 -14.39 -3.41 28.22
CA ARG A 129 -13.43 -2.31 28.45
C ARG A 129 -13.39 -1.32 27.28
N LEU A 130 -13.51 -1.83 26.06
CA LEU A 130 -13.56 -0.99 24.87
C LEU A 130 -14.87 -0.19 24.79
N ALA A 131 -15.96 -0.76 25.30
CA ALA A 131 -17.27 -0.10 25.34
C ALA A 131 -17.36 0.92 26.49
N GLU A 132 -16.91 0.60 27.71
CA GLU A 132 -17.09 1.47 28.88
C GLU A 132 -16.24 2.75 28.83
N ASP A 133 -15.00 2.68 28.34
CA ASP A 133 -14.09 3.84 28.35
C ASP A 133 -14.37 4.84 27.20
N PHE A 134 -15.15 4.47 26.17
CA PHE A 134 -15.27 5.27 24.94
C PHE A 134 -16.70 5.50 24.40
N SER A 135 -17.75 4.90 24.99
CA SER A 135 -19.12 4.94 24.45
C SER A 135 -19.92 6.23 24.68
N THR A 136 -19.30 7.32 25.15
CA THR A 136 -20.05 8.55 25.50
C THR A 136 -20.09 9.62 24.41
N VAL A 137 -19.34 9.48 23.31
CA VAL A 137 -19.44 10.41 22.20
C VAL A 137 -20.57 9.93 21.27
N SER A 138 -21.69 10.63 21.25
CA SER A 138 -22.81 10.28 20.36
C SER A 138 -22.39 10.40 18.89
N ASP A 139 -22.75 9.43 18.06
CA ASP A 139 -22.47 9.40 16.62
C ASP A 139 -22.82 10.71 15.88
N ASP A 140 -23.80 11.47 16.38
CA ASP A 140 -24.26 12.74 15.81
C ASP A 140 -23.29 13.92 16.04
N GLU A 141 -22.37 13.84 17.01
CA GLU A 141 -21.42 14.91 17.32
C GLU A 141 -20.06 14.71 16.62
N TYR A 142 -19.76 13.47 16.21
CA TYR A 142 -18.50 13.13 15.52
C TYR A 142 -18.50 13.46 14.02
N SER A 143 -19.60 13.99 13.47
CA SER A 143 -19.71 14.37 12.05
C SER A 143 -19.03 15.72 11.70
N GLY A 144 -18.18 16.24 12.57
CA GLY A 144 -17.43 17.48 12.35
C GLY A 144 -16.27 17.30 11.37
N LEU A 145 -15.85 18.39 10.73
CA LEU A 145 -14.80 18.57 9.71
C LEU A 145 -13.47 17.79 9.88
N GLU A 146 -13.22 17.17 11.04
CA GLU A 146 -11.97 16.51 11.41
C GLU A 146 -11.89 15.05 10.93
N ALA A 147 -12.96 14.26 11.07
CA ALA A 147 -13.00 12.89 10.56
C ALA A 147 -12.77 12.84 9.03
N ASP A 148 -13.29 13.84 8.33
CA ASP A 148 -13.10 14.01 6.89
C ASP A 148 -11.64 14.27 6.52
N ARG A 149 -10.86 14.95 7.36
CA ARG A 149 -9.44 15.24 7.09
C ARG A 149 -8.60 13.97 7.12
N PHE A 150 -8.76 13.15 8.16
CA PHE A 150 -8.02 11.89 8.27
C PHE A 150 -8.41 10.92 7.14
N GLN A 151 -9.70 10.88 6.77
CA GLN A 151 -10.17 10.05 5.66
C GLN A 151 -9.67 10.56 4.30
N ALA A 152 -9.71 11.87 4.03
CA ALA A 152 -9.19 12.46 2.80
C ALA A 152 -7.68 12.23 2.64
N TYR A 153 -6.93 12.36 3.72
CA TYR A 153 -5.51 12.04 3.76
C TYR A 153 -5.27 10.54 3.46
N SER A 154 -6.02 9.65 4.11
CA SER A 154 -5.96 8.20 3.87
C SER A 154 -6.24 7.83 2.42
N GLN A 155 -7.24 8.44 1.78
CA GLN A 155 -7.58 8.17 0.38
C GLN A 155 -6.43 8.51 -0.57
N THR A 156 -5.73 9.62 -0.33
CA THR A 156 -4.58 10.03 -1.15
C THR A 156 -3.45 9.00 -1.07
N TYR A 157 -3.13 8.52 0.13
CA TYR A 157 -2.08 7.51 0.36
C TYR A 157 -2.46 6.09 -0.10
N HIS A 158 -3.75 5.75 -0.06
CA HIS A 158 -4.23 4.44 -0.52
C HIS A 158 -4.02 4.22 -2.01
N ASN A 159 -4.13 5.27 -2.83
CA ASN A 159 -4.00 5.16 -4.28
C ASN A 159 -2.58 4.77 -4.73
N THR A 160 -1.55 5.27 -4.05
CA THR A 160 -0.14 5.00 -4.38
C THR A 160 0.21 3.51 -4.23
N ASN A 161 -0.40 2.82 -3.27
CA ASN A 161 -0.05 1.45 -2.88
C ASN A 161 -1.01 0.38 -3.41
N TRP A 162 -2.06 0.79 -4.12
CA TRP A 162 -3.08 -0.12 -4.63
C TRP A 162 -2.50 -1.20 -5.54
N THR A 163 -1.50 -0.85 -6.35
CA THR A 163 -0.88 -1.77 -7.30
C THR A 163 -0.10 -2.89 -6.61
N ARG A 164 0.69 -2.55 -5.59
CA ARG A 164 1.43 -3.52 -4.76
C ARG A 164 0.49 -4.47 -4.06
N LYS A 165 -0.53 -3.94 -3.39
CA LYS A 165 -1.55 -4.73 -2.72
C LYS A 165 -2.28 -5.67 -3.67
N ARG A 166 -2.61 -5.21 -4.89
CA ARG A 166 -3.25 -6.05 -5.91
C ARG A 166 -2.32 -7.16 -6.41
N ALA A 167 -1.03 -6.88 -6.56
CA ALA A 167 -0.04 -7.87 -6.95
C ALA A 167 0.16 -8.93 -5.84
N LEU A 168 0.30 -8.53 -4.58
CA LEU A 168 0.36 -9.43 -3.42
C LEU A 168 -0.94 -10.25 -3.28
N SER A 169 -2.10 -9.61 -3.39
CA SER A 169 -3.39 -10.31 -3.35
C SER A 169 -3.50 -11.35 -4.47
N ARG A 170 -3.00 -11.05 -5.67
CA ARG A 170 -3.02 -12.00 -6.79
C ARG A 170 -2.18 -13.23 -6.50
N ILE A 171 -0.96 -13.08 -5.98
CA ILE A 171 -0.10 -14.25 -5.75
C ILE A 171 -0.70 -15.16 -4.66
N HIS A 172 -1.49 -14.64 -3.72
CA HIS A 172 -2.14 -15.45 -2.67
C HIS A 172 -3.58 -15.86 -2.95
N ALA A 173 -4.29 -15.18 -3.85
CA ALA A 173 -5.67 -15.55 -4.17
C ALA A 173 -5.72 -16.93 -4.84
N ASP A 174 -6.62 -17.79 -4.37
CA ASP A 174 -6.88 -19.07 -5.03
C ASP A 174 -7.20 -18.86 -6.52
N ALA A 175 -6.80 -19.80 -7.36
CA ALA A 175 -7.06 -19.77 -8.80
C ALA A 175 -8.55 -19.54 -9.12
N THR A 176 -9.45 -20.07 -8.28
CA THR A 176 -10.90 -19.88 -8.40
C THR A 176 -11.30 -18.43 -8.11
N THR A 177 -10.83 -17.86 -7.00
CA THR A 177 -11.08 -16.46 -6.62
C THR A 177 -10.52 -15.49 -7.67
N ARG A 178 -9.31 -15.77 -8.18
CA ARG A 178 -8.70 -15.01 -9.30
C ARG A 178 -9.57 -15.05 -10.54
N PHE A 179 -10.12 -16.21 -10.88
CA PHE A 179 -10.98 -16.37 -12.04
C PHE A 179 -12.31 -15.64 -11.87
N ILE A 180 -12.98 -15.76 -10.71
CA ILE A 180 -14.30 -15.16 -10.47
C ILE A 180 -14.22 -13.62 -10.44
N ASN A 181 -13.22 -13.04 -9.77
CA ASN A 181 -13.19 -11.61 -9.46
C ASN A 181 -12.49 -10.73 -10.52
N SER A 182 -11.91 -11.32 -11.57
CA SER A 182 -11.22 -10.55 -12.60
C SER A 182 -12.20 -10.02 -13.66
N GLN A 183 -12.29 -8.68 -13.78
CA GLN A 183 -13.08 -8.03 -14.84
C GLN A 183 -12.51 -8.33 -16.24
N GLY A 184 -13.39 -8.42 -17.24
CA GLY A 184 -13.05 -8.81 -18.63
C GLY A 184 -13.37 -10.26 -18.94
N PHE A 185 -12.92 -10.80 -20.07
CA PHE A 185 -13.08 -12.20 -20.46
C PHE A 185 -11.75 -12.68 -21.05
N GLY A 186 -11.32 -13.89 -20.73
CA GLY A 186 -10.09 -14.45 -21.30
C GLY A 186 -8.81 -13.99 -20.59
N ILE A 187 -7.75 -13.83 -21.39
CA ILE A 187 -6.38 -13.58 -20.95
C ILE A 187 -6.20 -12.14 -20.43
N SER A 188 -7.15 -11.23 -20.71
CA SER A 188 -7.20 -9.90 -20.06
C SER A 188 -7.27 -10.01 -18.53
N ARG A 189 -7.83 -11.11 -18.00
CA ARG A 189 -7.87 -11.46 -16.57
C ARG A 189 -6.51 -11.88 -16.00
N MET A 190 -5.53 -12.20 -16.86
CA MET A 190 -4.23 -12.75 -16.49
C MET A 190 -3.08 -11.72 -16.58
N ARG A 191 -3.37 -10.42 -16.78
CA ARG A 191 -2.36 -9.33 -16.90
C ARG A 191 -1.18 -9.54 -15.94
N VAL A 192 0.00 -9.80 -16.47
CA VAL A 192 1.15 -10.21 -15.66
C VAL A 192 1.55 -9.07 -14.71
N PHE A 193 1.38 -9.29 -13.41
CA PHE A 193 2.02 -8.45 -12.40
C PHE A 193 3.41 -9.03 -12.19
N GLY A 194 4.37 -8.52 -12.95
CA GLY A 194 5.78 -8.86 -12.75
C GLY A 194 6.38 -8.29 -11.46
N PRO A 195 7.67 -8.62 -11.20
CA PRO A 195 8.47 -8.15 -10.07
C PRO A 195 8.31 -6.68 -9.70
N LYS A 196 8.32 -5.82 -10.71
CA LYS A 196 8.25 -4.35 -10.60
C LYS A 196 6.99 -3.78 -9.95
N TRP A 197 6.01 -4.62 -9.63
CA TRP A 197 4.77 -4.19 -8.99
C TRP A 197 4.72 -4.61 -7.53
N ILE A 198 5.51 -5.62 -7.14
CA ILE A 198 5.76 -6.00 -5.75
C ILE A 198 7.15 -5.48 -5.42
N ASP A 199 7.31 -4.15 -5.51
CA ASP A 199 8.56 -3.53 -5.09
C ASP A 199 8.83 -3.97 -3.66
N GLU A 200 10.06 -4.45 -3.45
CA GLU A 200 10.53 -4.82 -2.14
C GLU A 200 10.69 -3.52 -1.36
N ILE A 201 9.68 -3.24 -0.53
CA ILE A 201 9.79 -2.16 0.43
C ILE A 201 10.81 -2.65 1.45
N THR A 202 12.01 -2.08 1.42
CA THR A 202 13.00 -2.33 2.46
C THR A 202 12.46 -1.79 3.77
N GLU A 203 12.64 -2.56 4.83
CA GLU A 203 12.39 -2.07 6.18
C GLU A 203 13.34 -0.89 6.44
N PRO A 204 12.83 0.30 6.80
CA PRO A 204 13.69 1.46 7.03
C PRO A 204 14.67 1.18 8.17
N GLU A 205 15.85 1.77 8.12
CA GLU A 205 16.76 1.78 9.27
C GLU A 205 16.12 2.57 10.43
N PRO A 206 16.44 2.25 11.70
CA PRO A 206 15.94 3.03 12.81
C PRO A 206 16.41 4.48 12.71
N ILE A 207 15.49 5.41 12.96
CA ILE A 207 15.77 6.83 12.85
C ILE A 207 16.08 7.35 14.25
N PRO A 208 17.35 7.67 14.57
CA PRO A 208 17.68 8.19 15.88
C PRO A 208 17.04 9.58 16.07
N LEU A 209 16.54 9.83 17.28
CA LEU A 209 16.19 11.18 17.69
C LEU A 209 17.49 11.99 17.94
N PRO A 210 17.46 13.33 17.81
CA PRO A 210 18.65 14.15 18.04
C PRO A 210 19.25 13.94 19.43
N ASP A 211 20.58 14.04 19.55
CA ASP A 211 21.36 13.77 20.79
C ASP A 211 20.92 14.56 22.04
N ARG A 212 20.15 15.64 21.87
CA ARG A 212 19.54 16.39 22.98
C ARG A 212 18.36 15.66 23.63
N TYR A 213 18.01 14.48 23.14
CA TYR A 213 17.04 13.62 23.77
C TYR A 213 17.65 13.02 25.05
N GLU A 214 17.49 13.74 26.17
CA GLU A 214 17.69 13.16 27.47
C GLU A 214 16.58 12.13 27.71
N LEU A 215 16.90 10.84 27.52
CA LEU A 215 16.03 9.74 27.92
C LEU A 215 15.53 10.00 29.34
N ARG A 216 14.27 10.42 29.45
CA ARG A 216 13.71 10.82 30.72
C ARG A 216 13.68 9.61 31.63
N LYS A 217 14.52 9.60 32.66
CA LYS A 217 14.48 8.53 33.66
C LYS A 217 13.10 8.60 34.34
N PRO A 218 12.40 7.47 34.54
CA PRO A 218 11.07 7.44 35.14
C PRO A 218 10.98 8.16 36.50
N SER A 219 12.11 8.28 37.20
CA SER A 219 12.22 8.87 38.53
C SER A 219 12.53 10.37 38.56
N THR A 220 12.79 11.02 37.42
CA THR A 220 13.10 12.46 37.41
C THR A 220 11.80 13.23 37.18
N PRO A 221 11.24 13.91 38.20
CA PRO A 221 10.14 14.83 37.96
C PRO A 221 10.55 15.85 36.89
N PRO A 222 9.60 16.35 36.08
CA PRO A 222 9.93 17.41 35.13
C PRO A 222 10.68 18.49 35.90
N THR A 223 11.90 18.82 35.50
CA THR A 223 12.54 20.02 36.01
C THR A 223 11.77 21.18 35.40
N GLU A 224 10.61 21.50 35.96
CA GLU A 224 9.63 22.47 35.50
C GLU A 224 10.15 23.91 35.60
N LYS A 225 11.39 24.09 36.05
CA LYS A 225 12.10 25.35 35.99
C LYS A 225 12.95 25.39 34.72
N LEU A 226 12.28 25.60 33.59
CA LEU A 226 12.89 26.39 32.53
C LEU A 226 13.32 27.70 33.18
N VAL A 227 14.63 27.85 33.38
CA VAL A 227 15.19 29.09 33.94
C VAL A 227 14.72 30.20 33.00
N PRO A 228 13.91 31.17 33.47
CA PRO A 228 13.49 32.27 32.62
C PRO A 228 14.76 32.90 32.07
N LEU A 229 14.94 32.86 30.74
CA LEU A 229 16.03 33.59 30.12
C LEU A 229 15.88 35.03 30.59
N ALA A 230 16.88 35.50 31.33
CA ALA A 230 16.91 36.84 31.87
C ALA A 230 16.56 37.80 30.73
N GLN A 231 15.46 38.52 30.90
CA GLN A 231 14.86 39.43 29.93
C GLN A 231 15.94 40.38 29.39
N SER A 232 16.56 40.02 28.28
CA SER A 232 17.44 40.93 27.57
C SER A 232 16.52 42.00 27.00
N SER A 233 16.61 43.23 27.50
CA SER A 233 15.71 44.35 27.19
C SER A 233 15.76 44.85 25.73
N GLY A 234 16.25 44.05 24.79
CA GLY A 234 16.18 44.33 23.36
C GLY A 234 14.79 43.98 22.84
N THR A 235 14.19 44.89 22.06
CA THR A 235 12.94 44.72 21.31
C THR A 235 12.80 43.29 20.81
N THR A 236 12.01 42.49 21.51
CA THR A 236 11.79 41.08 21.19
C THR A 236 10.86 41.05 19.99
N GLU A 237 11.43 40.92 18.81
CA GLU A 237 10.67 40.54 17.62
C GLU A 237 10.02 39.19 17.95
N LEU A 238 8.69 39.19 18.09
CA LEU A 238 7.93 37.99 18.43
C LEU A 238 8.23 36.94 17.36
N LEU A 239 8.92 35.87 17.75
CA LEU A 239 9.21 34.76 16.84
C LEU A 239 7.88 34.24 16.27
N PRO A 240 7.81 33.98 14.95
CA PRO A 240 6.58 33.56 14.31
C PRO A 240 6.15 32.21 14.89
N MET A 241 5.07 32.24 15.66
CA MET A 241 4.43 31.05 16.19
C MET A 241 3.88 30.22 15.03
N PRO A 242 4.06 28.89 15.03
CA PRO A 242 3.51 28.06 13.96
C PRO A 242 1.98 28.19 13.94
N GLU A 243 1.43 28.22 12.74
CA GLU A 243 -0.01 28.19 12.54
C GLU A 243 -0.55 26.82 12.99
N GLU A 244 -1.72 26.82 13.62
CA GLU A 244 -2.39 25.59 14.08
C GLU A 244 -2.55 24.57 12.95
N GLU A 245 -2.85 25.01 11.73
CA GLU A 245 -2.94 24.16 10.54
C GLU A 245 -1.63 23.41 10.25
N SER A 246 -0.47 24.01 10.56
CA SER A 246 0.83 23.35 10.39
C SER A 246 1.04 22.23 11.42
N LEU A 247 0.61 22.44 12.68
CA LEU A 247 0.68 21.39 13.72
C LEU A 247 -0.17 20.18 13.34
N TRP A 248 -1.39 20.45 12.87
CA TRP A 248 -2.30 19.44 12.34
C TRP A 248 -1.74 18.69 11.14
N ALA A 249 -1.23 19.41 10.14
CA ALA A 249 -0.62 18.79 8.97
C ALA A 249 0.56 17.89 9.35
N THR A 250 1.41 18.33 10.29
CA THR A 250 2.53 17.52 10.79
C THR A 250 2.04 16.27 11.51
N HIS A 251 0.99 16.36 12.34
CA HIS A 251 0.42 15.20 13.02
C HIS A 251 -0.18 14.20 12.02
N LEU A 252 -1.03 14.65 11.10
CA LEU A 252 -1.64 13.79 10.07
C LEU A 252 -0.58 13.12 9.20
N PHE A 253 0.47 13.87 8.81
CA PHE A 253 1.59 13.31 8.07
C PHE A 253 2.30 12.22 8.86
N SER A 254 2.58 12.48 10.14
CA SER A 254 3.24 11.54 11.06
C SER A 254 2.43 10.25 11.25
N ALA A 255 1.12 10.37 11.47
CA ALA A 255 0.22 9.22 11.59
C ALA A 255 0.18 8.40 10.29
N GLY A 256 0.13 9.10 9.15
CA GLY A 256 0.23 8.52 7.82
C GLY A 256 1.52 7.75 7.57
N ASP A 257 2.66 8.34 7.93
CA ASP A 257 3.98 7.76 7.76
C ASP A 257 4.15 6.52 8.66
N PHE A 258 3.78 6.63 9.93
CA PHE A 258 3.85 5.51 10.88
C PHE A 258 3.02 4.31 10.43
N VAL A 259 1.78 4.54 9.99
CA VAL A 259 0.91 3.46 9.50
C VAL A 259 1.42 2.94 8.16
N SER A 260 1.91 3.84 7.29
CA SER A 260 2.37 3.64 5.91
C SER A 260 1.43 2.75 5.08
N ALA A 261 0.56 3.33 4.25
CA ALA A 261 -0.37 2.54 3.44
C ALA A 261 0.30 1.46 2.56
N GLY A 262 1.59 1.60 2.25
CA GLY A 262 2.39 0.63 1.49
C GLY A 262 2.91 -0.54 2.31
N SER A 263 3.09 -0.38 3.62
CA SER A 263 3.61 -1.44 4.50
C SER A 263 2.57 -2.49 4.85
N ASN A 264 1.27 -2.19 4.74
CA ASN A 264 0.18 -3.11 5.12
C ASN A 264 0.16 -4.44 4.34
N GLY A 265 0.78 -4.49 3.15
CA GLY A 265 0.80 -5.70 2.33
C GLY A 265 -0.59 -6.14 1.86
N PHE A 266 -0.73 -7.45 1.64
CA PHE A 266 -2.01 -8.11 1.42
C PHE A 266 -2.49 -8.74 2.73
N VAL A 267 -3.65 -8.31 3.21
CA VAL A 267 -4.33 -8.91 4.36
C VAL A 267 -5.35 -9.91 3.83
N GLU A 268 -5.11 -11.20 4.05
CA GLU A 268 -6.04 -12.26 3.67
C GLU A 268 -7.20 -12.32 4.68
N ASP A 269 -6.83 -12.37 5.95
CA ASP A 269 -7.72 -12.29 7.09
C ASP A 269 -7.00 -11.59 8.26
N ARG A 270 -7.70 -11.40 9.37
CA ARG A 270 -7.18 -10.67 10.53
C ARG A 270 -5.89 -11.25 11.11
N GLN A 271 -5.67 -12.55 10.91
CA GLN A 271 -4.54 -13.28 11.43
C GLN A 271 -3.48 -13.59 10.36
N HIS A 272 -3.70 -13.30 9.07
CA HIS A 272 -2.76 -13.66 8.01
C HIS A 272 -2.52 -12.51 7.03
N VAL A 273 -1.25 -12.18 6.84
CA VAL A 273 -0.79 -11.13 5.94
C VAL A 273 0.39 -11.58 5.09
N SER A 274 0.54 -11.01 3.90
CA SER A 274 1.70 -11.19 3.03
C SER A 274 2.32 -9.85 2.66
N GLY A 275 3.66 -9.80 2.69
CA GLY A 275 4.42 -8.57 2.40
C GLY A 275 4.12 -7.43 3.38
N PHE A 276 3.71 -7.76 4.61
CA PHE A 276 3.51 -6.80 5.69
C PHE A 276 4.85 -6.33 6.25
N LEU A 277 4.98 -5.03 6.50
CA LEU A 277 6.05 -4.45 7.31
C LEU A 277 5.42 -3.79 8.53
N SER A 278 6.05 -3.98 9.69
CA SER A 278 5.55 -3.43 10.95
C SER A 278 5.46 -1.91 10.91
N HIS A 279 4.42 -1.35 11.53
CA HIS A 279 4.23 0.09 11.62
C HIS A 279 5.43 0.77 12.29
N GLY A 280 5.80 1.92 11.77
CA GLY A 280 6.99 2.65 12.19
C GLY A 280 7.26 3.84 11.28
N PHE A 281 7.91 4.87 11.83
CA PHE A 281 8.30 6.05 11.07
C PHE A 281 9.37 5.73 10.02
N ARG A 282 9.29 6.41 8.88
CA ARG A 282 10.26 6.39 7.77
C ARG A 282 10.89 7.77 7.55
N GLU A 283 10.25 8.82 8.03
CA GLU A 283 10.74 10.19 7.95
C GLU A 283 10.67 10.86 9.34
N ILE A 284 11.60 11.79 9.60
CA ILE A 284 11.52 12.67 10.78
C ILE A 284 10.42 13.69 10.54
N PRO A 285 9.41 13.82 11.43
CA PRO A 285 8.38 14.83 11.28
C PRO A 285 8.97 16.25 11.36
N THR A 286 8.59 17.08 10.41
CA THR A 286 8.95 18.50 10.36
C THR A 286 7.70 19.36 10.49
N LEU A 287 7.83 20.51 11.15
CA LEU A 287 6.76 21.50 11.24
C LEU A 287 6.71 22.34 9.96
N GLY A 288 5.53 22.41 9.34
CA GLY A 288 5.28 23.34 8.23
C GLY A 288 6.02 23.01 6.93
N ARG A 289 5.96 21.75 6.47
CA ARG A 289 6.55 21.24 5.19
C ARG A 289 6.01 21.96 3.94
N LYS A 290 6.28 23.25 3.77
CA LYS A 290 6.26 23.94 2.49
C LYS A 290 7.69 23.91 1.97
N GLU A 291 7.91 23.23 0.83
CA GLU A 291 9.22 23.05 0.18
C GLU A 291 9.99 24.37 -0.08
N THR A 292 9.33 25.52 0.07
CA THR A 292 9.85 26.83 -0.29
C THR A 292 10.10 27.77 0.88
N ASP A 293 9.71 27.41 2.12
CA ASP A 293 9.89 28.30 3.28
C ASP A 293 11.02 27.79 4.17
N SER A 294 12.09 28.59 4.28
CA SER A 294 13.25 28.40 5.15
C SER A 294 12.93 28.58 6.63
N ARG A 295 11.76 28.15 7.11
CA ARG A 295 11.39 28.15 8.53
C ARG A 295 12.06 26.97 9.22
N GLU A 296 13.40 26.98 9.21
CA GLU A 296 14.32 25.96 9.73
C GLU A 296 14.28 25.80 11.26
N ASP A 297 13.34 26.45 11.95
CA ASP A 297 13.55 26.74 13.35
C ASP A 297 12.98 25.67 14.27
N TRP A 298 11.86 25.00 14.00
CA TRP A 298 11.36 24.03 14.98
C TRP A 298 11.91 22.62 14.75
N LYS A 299 12.73 22.14 15.70
CA LYS A 299 13.31 20.80 15.66
C LYS A 299 12.59 19.87 16.60
N ILE A 300 12.17 18.71 16.09
CA ILE A 300 11.63 17.66 16.95
C ILE A 300 12.75 17.11 17.84
N VAL A 301 12.55 17.16 19.15
CA VAL A 301 13.50 16.60 20.13
C VAL A 301 12.97 15.34 20.77
N GLN A 302 11.65 15.14 20.76
CA GLN A 302 11.01 13.95 21.28
C GLN A 302 9.79 13.60 20.44
N LEU A 303 9.69 12.30 20.10
CA LEU A 303 8.47 11.71 19.56
C LEU A 303 8.33 10.31 20.18
N GLN A 304 7.26 10.10 20.93
CA GLN A 304 7.01 8.81 21.58
C GLN A 304 5.61 8.29 21.28
N LEU A 305 5.46 6.97 21.27
CA LEU A 305 4.15 6.31 21.14
C LEU A 305 3.53 6.11 22.53
N VAL A 306 2.30 6.58 22.67
CA VAL A 306 1.41 6.29 23.79
C VAL A 306 0.61 5.03 23.48
N SER A 307 0.76 4.03 24.32
CA SER A 307 0.09 2.73 24.21
C SER A 307 -1.18 2.71 25.02
N LEU A 308 -2.31 2.43 24.37
CA LEU A 308 -3.62 2.32 25.00
C LEU A 308 -4.13 0.87 25.05
N LEU A 309 -3.66 0.02 24.14
CA LEU A 309 -4.22 -1.33 23.94
C LEU A 309 -3.40 -2.45 24.58
N LYS A 310 -2.07 -2.28 24.70
CA LYS A 310 -1.17 -3.38 25.08
C LYS A 310 -0.96 -3.51 26.59
N HIS A 311 -1.22 -2.46 27.35
CA HIS A 311 -0.95 -2.40 28.79
C HIS A 311 -2.24 -2.22 29.57
N GLY A 312 -2.21 -2.59 30.86
CA GLY A 312 -3.36 -2.44 31.75
C GLY A 312 -3.74 -0.97 32.00
N GLU A 313 -2.81 -0.04 31.83
CA GLU A 313 -3.00 1.41 31.94
C GLU A 313 -2.27 2.10 30.77
N PRO A 314 -2.69 3.32 30.36
CA PRO A 314 -1.97 4.10 29.36
C PRO A 314 -0.51 4.35 29.75
N VAL A 315 0.42 4.03 28.86
CA VAL A 315 1.86 4.23 29.08
C VAL A 315 2.55 4.80 27.84
N VAL A 316 3.69 5.47 28.03
CA VAL A 316 4.51 5.99 26.94
C VAL A 316 5.76 5.14 26.76
N TYR A 317 6.08 4.77 25.53
CA TYR A 317 7.34 4.08 25.21
C TYR A 317 8.52 5.04 25.21
N ASN A 318 9.58 4.68 25.95
CA ASN A 318 10.78 5.50 26.09
C ASN A 318 11.89 4.99 25.15
N SER A 319 11.83 5.40 23.89
CA SER A 319 12.78 5.01 22.84
C SER A 319 13.72 6.18 22.49
N PRO A 320 15.02 5.95 22.27
CA PRO A 320 15.94 6.95 21.69
C PRO A 320 15.77 7.11 20.17
N GLU A 321 14.97 6.26 19.55
CA GLU A 321 14.67 6.26 18.11
C GLU A 321 13.18 6.54 17.90
N LEU A 322 12.80 6.95 16.69
CA LEU A 322 11.40 7.09 16.33
C LEU A 322 10.63 5.77 16.51
N PRO A 323 9.37 5.81 16.98
CA PRO A 323 8.59 4.61 17.28
C PRO A 323 8.50 3.62 16.12
N ARG A 324 8.75 2.34 16.44
CA ARG A 324 8.63 1.19 15.52
C ARG A 324 8.12 -0.02 16.27
N MET A 325 7.02 -0.62 15.81
CA MET A 325 6.31 -1.65 16.56
C MET A 325 7.15 -2.89 16.94
N GLU A 326 8.14 -3.28 16.12
CA GLU A 326 9.02 -4.41 16.47
C GLU A 326 9.97 -4.08 17.63
N ALA A 327 10.53 -2.87 17.67
CA ALA A 327 11.45 -2.43 18.71
C ALA A 327 10.75 -2.22 20.07
N LEU A 328 9.43 -1.95 20.06
CA LEU A 328 8.66 -1.68 21.28
C LEU A 328 8.51 -2.88 22.22
N LYS A 329 8.90 -4.10 21.80
CA LYS A 329 8.91 -5.27 22.69
C LYS A 329 9.98 -5.17 23.79
N GLU A 330 11.10 -4.53 23.48
CA GLU A 330 12.26 -4.39 24.37
C GLU A 330 12.39 -2.97 24.92
N THR A 331 11.60 -2.03 24.40
CA THR A 331 11.59 -0.64 24.82
C THR A 331 10.90 -0.49 26.18
N GLY A 332 11.58 0.15 27.14
CA GLY A 332 11.00 0.47 28.44
C GLY A 332 9.81 1.44 28.33
N THR A 333 8.94 1.43 29.33
CA THR A 333 7.78 2.34 29.39
C THR A 333 7.85 3.26 30.60
N ARG A 334 7.09 4.37 30.53
CA ARG A 334 6.88 5.31 31.63
C ARG A 334 5.37 5.66 31.75
N PRO A 335 4.90 6.11 32.92
CA PRO A 335 3.56 6.67 33.04
C PRO A 335 3.41 7.97 32.21
N LEU A 336 2.15 8.33 31.96
CA LEU A 336 1.79 9.62 31.36
C LEU A 336 2.15 10.78 32.30
N THR A 337 2.62 11.89 31.74
CA THR A 337 2.74 13.19 32.42
C THR A 337 1.37 13.87 32.59
N GLU A 338 1.28 14.91 33.42
CA GLU A 338 0.02 15.64 33.65
C GLU A 338 -0.60 16.22 32.37
N LEU A 339 0.25 16.79 31.50
CA LEU A 339 -0.16 17.26 30.17
C LEU A 339 -0.72 16.11 29.34
N GLU A 340 -0.01 14.97 29.25
CA GLU A 340 -0.44 13.81 28.47
C GLU A 340 -1.74 13.19 29.01
N GLN A 341 -1.93 13.17 30.34
CA GLN A 341 -3.17 12.65 30.95
C GLN A 341 -4.38 13.53 30.60
N SER A 342 -4.25 14.86 30.75
CA SER A 342 -5.32 15.80 30.44
C SER A 342 -5.63 15.85 28.94
N ALA A 343 -4.60 15.80 28.08
CA ALA A 343 -4.74 15.73 26.64
C ALA A 343 -5.37 14.41 26.18
N LEU A 344 -5.00 13.28 26.79
CA LEU A 344 -5.58 11.98 26.43
C LEU A 344 -7.09 11.95 26.68
N ALA A 345 -7.57 12.55 27.78
CA ALA A 345 -9.01 12.65 28.04
C ALA A 345 -9.77 13.38 26.91
N LYS A 346 -9.18 14.43 26.35
CA LYS A 346 -9.73 15.15 25.20
C LYS A 346 -9.70 14.33 23.91
N LEU A 347 -8.61 13.58 23.68
CA LEU A 347 -8.54 12.65 22.55
C LEU A 347 -9.59 11.54 22.65
N CYS A 348 -9.84 11.01 23.85
CA CYS A 348 -10.93 10.07 24.10
C CYS A 348 -12.30 10.69 23.81
N ALA A 349 -12.47 11.99 24.09
CA ALA A 349 -13.69 12.74 23.82
C ALA A 349 -13.88 13.12 22.34
N GLY A 350 -12.93 12.79 21.46
CA GLY A 350 -13.08 12.94 20.01
C GLY A 350 -12.12 13.93 19.36
N GLU A 351 -11.38 14.74 20.13
CA GLU A 351 -10.33 15.61 19.56
C GLU A 351 -9.23 14.75 18.91
N ASP A 352 -8.60 15.21 17.82
CA ASP A 352 -7.45 14.48 17.25
C ASP A 352 -6.09 15.05 17.66
N LEU A 353 -6.03 16.31 18.10
CA LEU A 353 -4.78 16.96 18.45
C LEU A 353 -4.97 17.97 19.59
N VAL A 354 -4.20 17.79 20.66
CA VAL A 354 -4.11 18.76 21.77
C VAL A 354 -2.69 19.27 21.82
N PHE A 355 -2.49 20.58 21.93
CA PHE A 355 -1.15 21.17 21.96
C PHE A 355 -1.04 22.35 22.93
N GLU A 356 0.18 22.56 23.42
CA GLU A 356 0.61 23.72 24.20
C GLU A 356 1.79 24.36 23.48
N ILE A 357 1.70 25.67 23.24
CA ILE A 357 2.77 26.44 22.61
C ILE A 357 3.35 27.42 23.61
N GLU A 358 4.65 27.29 23.84
CA GLU A 358 5.49 28.21 24.59
C GLU A 358 6.47 28.91 23.64
N PRO A 359 7.13 30.01 24.05
CA PRO A 359 8.02 30.76 23.17
C PRO A 359 9.14 29.94 22.50
N THR A 360 9.59 28.87 23.14
CA THR A 360 10.71 28.03 22.65
C THR A 360 10.37 26.56 22.54
N THR A 361 9.15 26.17 22.91
CA THR A 361 8.75 24.75 23.05
C THR A 361 7.34 24.57 22.53
N ILE A 362 7.12 23.54 21.74
CA ILE A 362 5.78 23.06 21.37
C ILE A 362 5.64 21.65 21.90
N ARG A 363 4.60 21.41 22.69
CA ARG A 363 4.22 20.07 23.16
C ARG A 363 2.88 19.73 22.55
N MET A 364 2.75 18.56 21.94
CA MET A 364 1.47 18.14 21.38
C MET A 364 1.24 16.64 21.59
N LEU A 365 -0.03 16.27 21.77
CA LEU A 365 -0.50 14.90 21.82
C LEU A 365 -1.52 14.70 20.70
N GLY A 366 -1.16 13.87 19.72
CA GLY A 366 -1.99 13.60 18.55
C GLY A 366 -2.50 12.17 18.51
N SER A 367 -3.76 11.99 18.13
CA SER A 367 -4.45 10.70 18.12
C SER A 367 -3.95 9.72 17.06
N LEU A 368 -4.09 8.42 17.33
CA LEU A 368 -4.00 7.37 16.32
C LEU A 368 -5.34 6.66 16.24
N ARG A 369 -6.18 7.11 15.31
CA ARG A 369 -7.53 6.55 15.13
C ARG A 369 -7.55 5.38 14.15
N ALA A 370 -8.44 4.43 14.42
CA ALA A 370 -8.67 3.27 13.58
C ALA A 370 -9.31 3.69 12.25
N LEU A 371 -8.59 3.51 11.15
CA LEU A 371 -9.16 3.59 9.81
C LEU A 371 -9.74 2.26 9.36
N ARG A 372 -10.57 2.27 8.31
CA ARG A 372 -11.03 1.04 7.62
C ARG A 372 -9.90 0.08 7.25
N SER A 373 -8.70 0.59 6.97
CA SER A 373 -7.53 -0.25 6.71
C SER A 373 -6.99 -0.91 7.97
N CYS A 374 -7.02 -0.22 9.11
CA CYS A 374 -6.56 -0.73 10.41
C CYS A 374 -7.46 -1.89 10.89
N LEU A 375 -8.77 -1.77 10.67
CA LEU A 375 -9.78 -2.78 11.05
C LEU A 375 -9.64 -4.12 10.31
N LYS A 376 -8.74 -4.22 9.33
CA LYS A 376 -8.43 -5.50 8.67
C LYS A 376 -7.59 -6.41 9.54
N CYS A 377 -6.78 -5.81 10.43
CA CYS A 377 -5.90 -6.54 11.35
C CYS A 377 -6.30 -6.30 12.81
N HIS A 378 -6.85 -5.13 13.15
CA HIS A 378 -7.21 -4.78 14.51
C HIS A 378 -8.70 -4.95 14.79
N ARG A 379 -9.04 -5.37 16.01
CA ARG A 379 -10.42 -5.23 16.54
C ARG A 379 -10.75 -3.76 16.78
N GLY A 380 -12.02 -3.40 16.61
CA GLY A 380 -12.51 -2.06 16.93
C GLY A 380 -13.50 -1.51 15.93
N GLU A 381 -13.78 -0.23 16.06
CA GLU A 381 -14.68 0.55 15.20
C GLU A 381 -13.89 1.64 14.45
N GLU A 382 -14.41 2.09 13.30
CA GLU A 382 -13.79 3.19 12.54
C GLU A 382 -13.83 4.47 13.39
N GLY A 383 -12.70 5.17 13.53
CA GLY A 383 -12.57 6.36 14.38
C GLY A 383 -12.14 6.06 15.84
N GLN A 384 -12.14 4.80 16.27
CA GLN A 384 -11.71 4.43 17.62
C GLN A 384 -10.24 4.82 17.89
N LEU A 385 -9.97 5.39 19.07
CA LEU A 385 -8.62 5.75 19.49
C LEU A 385 -7.79 4.49 19.82
N LEU A 386 -6.80 4.16 18.97
CA LEU A 386 -5.92 2.99 19.14
C LEU A 386 -4.62 3.32 19.88
N GLY A 387 -4.22 4.59 19.88
CA GLY A 387 -2.99 5.08 20.48
C GLY A 387 -2.89 6.61 20.34
N ALA A 388 -1.74 7.16 20.69
CA ALA A 388 -1.41 8.55 20.40
C ALA A 388 0.10 8.74 20.24
N PHE A 389 0.51 9.85 19.63
CA PHE A 389 1.89 10.32 19.65
C PHE A 389 2.01 11.53 20.54
N THR A 390 3.00 11.52 21.42
CA THR A 390 3.44 12.72 22.15
C THR A 390 4.68 13.27 21.45
N TYR A 391 4.66 14.57 21.18
CA TYR A 391 5.70 15.28 20.45
C TYR A 391 6.23 16.43 21.31
N GLU A 392 7.52 16.71 21.18
CA GLU A 392 8.14 17.93 21.67
C GLU A 392 9.02 18.51 20.57
N PHE A 393 8.75 19.76 20.21
CA PHE A 393 9.61 20.55 19.33
C PHE A 393 10.25 21.66 20.14
N LEU A 394 11.52 21.91 19.85
CA LEU A 394 12.25 23.04 20.39
C LEU A 394 12.66 23.98 19.27
N LEU A 395 12.63 25.26 19.59
CA LEU A 395 13.27 26.30 18.83
C LEU A 395 14.76 26.35 19.26
N PRO A 396 15.73 26.10 18.35
CA PRO A 396 17.14 26.32 18.59
C PRO A 396 17.34 27.76 19.03
N LEU A 397 17.85 27.92 20.24
CA LEU A 397 18.48 29.16 20.64
C LEU A 397 19.86 29.17 19.96
N GLU A 398 20.10 30.15 19.09
CA GLU A 398 21.42 30.41 18.50
C GLU A 398 22.47 30.79 19.56
#